data_AF-A0A662QZ44-F1
#
_entry.id   AF-A0A662QZ44-F1
#
_cell.length_a   1.000
_cell.length_b   1.000
_cell.length_c   1.000
_cell.angle_alpha   90.00
_cell.angle_beta   90.00
_cell.angle_gamma   90.00
#
_symmetry.space_group_name_H-M   'P 1'
#
loop_
_entity.id
_entity.type
_entity.pdbx_description
1 polymer ?
#
loop_
_entity_poly.entity_id
_entity_poly.type
_entity_poly.pdbx_seq_one_letter_code
_entity_poly.pdbx_strand_id
1 'polypeptide(L)'
;HLMRTILLNLMRYAQESEWKVVMEATHHGPTEVDVPLVFVEIGSSPSEWKDSWAGEVVARAILDSIGKEKKCPVGVGLGGPHYLRRETELMSSSNVSFGHCFSSVMLERMDEDVLGEAVEKSKADFIYVDRKSVSPSLRKRIEEIANKFGYTILREKDVRAVGVLGMDDYLKLSSLGKVRIDTGVQGHESHDSLLVVEMPGDLWDYLDRRYRNSLRKLIEEHGLGYIESGNGNILPIIFGFDESVVEKAKDILFNVLSSYEEYEFHSPSEIIVRRRKINMQKAESLGLSGAELRKLLKGEVIEVDGKAIKPEMVYESESIAFNIEVKLIKGELV
;
A
#
# COMPACT_ATOMS: atom_id res chain seq x y z
N HIS A 1 -13.40 16.09 -8.52
CA HIS A 1 -12.33 16.99 -8.03
C HIS A 1 -12.85 18.16 -7.20
N LEU A 2 -13.73 19.04 -7.72
CA LEU A 2 -14.24 20.20 -6.97
C LEU A 2 -14.82 19.82 -5.59
N MET A 3 -15.64 18.75 -5.52
CA MET A 3 -16.17 18.23 -4.26
C MET A 3 -15.09 17.92 -3.21
N ARG A 4 -13.94 17.37 -3.62
CA ARG A 4 -12.80 17.13 -2.73
C ARG A 4 -12.23 18.44 -2.19
N THR A 5 -12.00 19.41 -3.07
CA THR A 5 -11.48 20.71 -2.66
C THR A 5 -12.42 21.41 -1.68
N ILE A 6 -13.73 21.37 -1.93
CA ILE A 6 -14.76 21.90 -1.02
C ILE A 6 -14.71 21.16 0.32
N LEU A 7 -14.69 19.82 0.32
CA LEU A 7 -14.62 19.02 1.54
C LEU A 7 -13.41 19.38 2.41
N LEU A 8 -12.23 19.48 1.80
CA LEU A 8 -11.00 19.85 2.51
C LEU A 8 -11.07 21.27 3.08
N ASN A 9 -11.64 22.22 2.32
CA ASN A 9 -11.83 23.58 2.80
C ASN A 9 -12.85 23.66 3.94
N LEU A 10 -13.97 22.92 3.85
CA LEU A 10 -14.94 22.80 4.94
C LEU A 10 -14.27 22.25 6.21
N MET A 11 -13.52 21.15 6.09
CA MET A 11 -12.80 20.56 7.22
C MET A 11 -11.80 21.54 7.85
N ARG A 12 -11.04 22.27 7.02
CA ARG A 12 -10.10 23.30 7.48
C ARG A 12 -10.80 24.43 8.23
N TYR A 13 -11.90 24.95 7.69
CA TYR A 13 -12.61 26.07 8.29
C TYR A 13 -13.44 25.67 9.52
N ALA A 14 -13.87 24.41 9.61
CA ALA A 14 -14.62 23.89 10.74
C ALA A 14 -13.75 23.23 11.84
N GLN A 15 -12.42 23.18 11.68
CA GLN A 15 -11.53 22.37 12.52
C GLN A 15 -11.60 22.68 14.03
N GLU A 16 -11.91 23.93 14.40
CA GLU A 16 -12.01 24.39 15.80
C GLU A 16 -13.45 24.46 16.31
N SER A 17 -14.39 23.87 15.57
CA SER A 17 -15.82 23.89 15.90
C SER A 17 -16.34 22.51 16.30
N GLU A 18 -17.57 22.46 16.81
CA GLU A 18 -18.27 21.20 17.09
C GLU A 18 -18.93 20.57 15.85
N TRP A 19 -18.88 21.26 14.70
CA TRP A 19 -19.50 20.80 13.46
C TRP A 19 -18.74 19.62 12.86
N LYS A 20 -19.50 18.66 12.34
CA LYS A 20 -18.96 17.50 11.63
C LYS A 20 -19.12 17.73 10.13
N VAL A 21 -18.02 17.60 9.41
CA VAL A 21 -18.00 17.63 7.94
C VAL A 21 -17.97 16.19 7.44
N VAL A 22 -18.94 15.82 6.60
CA VAL A 22 -19.07 14.47 6.06
C VAL A 22 -19.69 14.51 4.67
N MET A 23 -19.31 13.56 3.82
CA MET A 23 -19.98 13.30 2.55
C MET A 23 -21.31 12.58 2.78
N GLU A 24 -22.23 12.75 1.84
CA GLU A 24 -23.51 12.02 1.81
C GLU A 24 -23.58 11.09 0.60
N ALA A 25 -24.32 10.00 0.75
CA ALA A 25 -24.66 9.12 -0.36
C ALA A 25 -25.40 9.90 -1.44
N THR A 26 -25.21 9.53 -2.71
CA THR A 26 -26.01 10.03 -3.83
C THR A 26 -27.48 9.77 -3.56
N HIS A 27 -28.26 10.85 -3.52
CA HIS A 27 -29.68 10.82 -3.23
C HIS A 27 -30.35 12.10 -3.74
N HIS A 28 -31.68 12.07 -3.85
CA HIS A 28 -32.52 13.17 -4.36
C HIS A 28 -32.16 13.65 -5.77
N GLY A 29 -32.95 14.58 -6.29
CA GLY A 29 -32.73 15.23 -7.58
C GLY A 29 -32.13 16.64 -7.43
N PRO A 30 -31.91 17.35 -8.54
CA PRO A 30 -32.25 16.98 -9.92
C PRO A 30 -31.30 15.93 -10.52
N THR A 31 -31.83 15.04 -11.36
CA THR A 31 -31.04 14.01 -12.09
C THR A 31 -30.76 14.40 -13.55
N GLU A 32 -31.66 15.17 -14.17
CA GLU A 32 -31.56 15.66 -15.54
C GLU A 32 -30.70 16.93 -15.60
N VAL A 33 -29.39 16.78 -15.39
CA VAL A 33 -28.42 17.89 -15.38
C VAL A 33 -27.21 17.52 -16.24
N ASP A 34 -26.93 18.33 -17.25
CA ASP A 34 -25.82 18.10 -18.20
C ASP A 34 -24.50 18.75 -17.75
N VAL A 35 -24.51 19.48 -16.65
CA VAL A 35 -23.34 20.13 -16.06
C VAL A 35 -22.91 19.44 -14.77
N PRO A 36 -21.60 19.35 -14.46
CA PRO A 36 -21.15 18.85 -13.17
C PRO A 36 -21.78 19.64 -12.02
N LEU A 37 -22.40 18.94 -11.07
CA LEU A 37 -23.15 19.53 -9.98
C LEU A 37 -22.80 18.86 -8.64
N VAL A 38 -22.75 19.65 -7.57
CA VAL A 38 -22.53 19.18 -6.21
C VAL A 38 -23.39 20.00 -5.25
N PHE A 39 -23.97 19.34 -4.25
CA PHE A 39 -24.66 20.00 -3.14
C PHE A 39 -23.69 20.23 -1.98
N VAL A 40 -23.80 21.38 -1.33
CA VAL A 40 -23.02 21.74 -0.13
C VAL A 40 -24.01 22.28 0.90
N GLU A 41 -24.20 21.54 1.98
CA GLU A 41 -25.37 21.68 2.84
C GLU A 41 -25.01 22.01 4.29
N ILE A 42 -25.97 22.61 5.00
CA ILE A 42 -25.92 22.84 6.44
C ILE A 42 -27.08 22.05 7.03
N GLY A 43 -26.78 21.11 7.91
CA GLY A 43 -27.76 20.24 8.55
C GLY A 43 -27.66 20.26 10.08
N SER A 44 -28.66 19.77 10.80
CA SER A 44 -29.78 18.96 10.28
C SER A 44 -31.17 19.54 10.55
N SER A 45 -31.27 20.72 11.16
CA SER A 45 -32.56 21.31 11.53
C SER A 45 -32.63 22.81 11.27
N PRO A 46 -33.82 23.44 11.38
CA PRO A 46 -33.99 24.87 11.16
C PRO A 46 -33.14 25.79 12.05
N SER A 47 -32.63 25.31 13.20
CA SER A 47 -31.65 26.08 13.99
C SER A 47 -30.31 26.15 13.27
N GLU A 48 -29.81 25.00 12.81
CA GLU A 48 -28.55 24.89 12.08
C GLU A 48 -28.59 25.67 10.76
N TRP A 49 -29.71 25.64 10.05
CA TRP A 49 -29.87 26.37 8.78
C TRP A 49 -29.74 27.90 8.93
N LYS A 50 -29.98 28.42 10.14
CA LYS A 50 -29.91 29.86 10.44
C LYS A 50 -28.59 30.25 11.10
N ASP A 51 -27.68 29.31 11.30
CA ASP A 51 -26.36 29.58 11.87
C ASP A 51 -25.52 30.37 10.87
N SER A 52 -25.25 31.64 11.21
CA SER A 52 -24.48 32.53 10.35
C SER A 52 -23.02 32.12 10.22
N TRP A 53 -22.45 31.50 11.25
CA TRP A 53 -21.07 31.02 11.21
C TRP A 53 -20.96 29.81 10.26
N ALA A 54 -21.91 28.86 10.34
CA ALA A 54 -21.94 27.73 9.40
C ALA A 54 -22.14 28.19 7.95
N GLY A 55 -23.01 29.19 7.75
CA GLY A 55 -23.19 29.86 6.46
C GLY A 55 -21.91 30.49 5.91
N GLU A 56 -21.15 31.20 6.75
CA GLU A 56 -19.86 31.80 6.38
C GLU A 56 -18.82 30.71 6.03
N VAL A 57 -18.74 29.64 6.82
CA VAL A 57 -17.82 28.52 6.56
C VAL A 57 -18.11 27.87 5.21
N VAL A 58 -19.38 27.57 4.91
CA VAL A 58 -19.79 26.98 3.63
C VAL A 58 -19.47 27.93 2.47
N ALA A 59 -19.83 29.21 2.59
CA ALA A 59 -19.56 30.21 1.55
C ALA A 59 -18.05 30.34 1.27
N ARG A 60 -17.22 30.44 2.31
CA ARG A 60 -15.75 30.50 2.18
C ARG A 60 -15.20 29.24 1.55
N ALA A 61 -15.65 28.06 1.97
CA ALA A 61 -15.17 26.79 1.43
C ALA A 61 -15.47 26.67 -0.07
N ILE A 62 -16.66 27.10 -0.51
CA ILE A 62 -17.02 27.12 -1.94
C ILE A 62 -16.14 28.11 -2.69
N LEU A 63 -16.08 29.38 -2.27
CA LEU A 63 -15.33 30.43 -2.95
C LEU A 63 -13.84 30.10 -3.08
N ASP A 64 -13.25 29.51 -2.03
CA ASP A 64 -11.84 29.12 -2.04
C ASP A 64 -11.54 27.87 -2.87
N SER A 65 -12.56 27.15 -3.32
CA SER A 65 -12.39 25.96 -4.15
C SER A 65 -12.40 26.25 -5.65
N ILE A 66 -12.99 27.38 -6.07
CA ILE A 66 -13.15 27.73 -7.49
C ILE A 66 -11.78 27.92 -8.15
N GLY A 67 -11.48 27.12 -9.18
CA GLY A 67 -10.23 27.18 -9.94
C GLY A 67 -9.01 26.62 -9.20
N LYS A 68 -9.22 26.00 -8.04
CA LYS A 68 -8.16 25.39 -7.21
C LYS A 68 -8.30 23.88 -7.10
N GLU A 69 -9.16 23.27 -7.94
CA GLU A 69 -9.31 21.83 -8.00
C GLU A 69 -8.05 21.15 -8.54
N LYS A 70 -7.52 20.19 -7.78
CA LYS A 70 -6.43 19.32 -8.22
C LYS A 70 -7.01 18.05 -8.82
N LYS A 71 -6.47 17.64 -9.97
CA LYS A 71 -6.80 16.34 -10.55
C LYS A 71 -6.26 15.23 -9.64
N CYS A 72 -7.05 14.19 -9.48
CA CYS A 72 -6.72 13.02 -8.69
C CYS A 72 -7.62 11.86 -9.12
N PRO A 73 -7.24 10.59 -8.89
CA PRO A 73 -8.11 9.46 -9.18
C PRO A 73 -9.50 9.60 -8.57
N VAL A 74 -10.54 9.24 -9.33
CA VAL A 74 -11.95 9.34 -8.96
C VAL A 74 -12.56 7.95 -8.78
N GLY A 75 -13.21 7.71 -7.64
CA GLY A 75 -13.92 6.47 -7.37
C GLY A 75 -15.45 6.59 -7.44
N VAL A 76 -16.13 5.47 -7.70
CA VAL A 76 -17.52 5.25 -7.24
C VAL A 76 -17.48 4.54 -5.88
N GLY A 77 -18.15 5.09 -4.87
CA GLY A 77 -18.21 4.50 -3.52
C GLY A 77 -19.42 3.59 -3.34
N LEU A 78 -19.23 2.36 -2.85
CA LEU A 78 -20.31 1.41 -2.63
C LEU A 78 -20.29 0.89 -1.18
N GLY A 79 -21.36 1.18 -0.45
CA GLY A 79 -21.57 0.73 0.92
C GLY A 79 -21.59 1.90 1.91
N GLY A 80 -21.78 1.55 3.17
CA GLY A 80 -21.84 2.47 4.29
C GLY A 80 -23.26 2.98 4.57
N PRO A 81 -23.43 3.74 5.66
CA PRO A 81 -24.68 4.44 5.94
C PRO A 81 -24.84 5.65 5.00
N HIS A 82 -25.91 6.42 5.18
CA HIS A 82 -26.14 7.64 4.40
C HIS A 82 -25.03 8.68 4.54
N TYR A 83 -24.47 8.85 5.74
CA TYR A 83 -23.29 9.67 5.99
C TYR A 83 -21.99 8.86 5.78
N LEU A 84 -21.30 9.15 4.69
CA LEU A 84 -20.21 8.35 4.12
C LEU A 84 -18.86 8.61 4.82
N ARG A 85 -18.73 8.13 6.06
CA ARG A 85 -17.52 8.36 6.87
C ARG A 85 -16.24 7.83 6.23
N ARG A 86 -16.30 6.70 5.53
CA ARG A 86 -15.11 6.04 4.94
C ARG A 86 -14.61 6.79 3.71
N GLU A 87 -15.51 7.17 2.82
CA GLU A 87 -15.23 7.97 1.64
C GLU A 87 -14.74 9.37 2.05
N THR A 88 -15.36 9.97 3.08
CA THR A 88 -14.90 11.23 3.68
C THR A 88 -13.46 11.11 4.17
N GLU A 89 -13.15 10.06 4.95
CA GLU A 89 -11.81 9.78 5.47
C GLU A 89 -10.79 9.57 4.34
N LEU A 90 -11.16 8.81 3.30
CA LEU A 90 -10.29 8.56 2.14
C LEU A 90 -10.01 9.84 1.35
N MET A 91 -11.02 10.68 1.11
CA MET A 91 -10.84 11.96 0.41
C MET A 91 -9.99 12.96 1.22
N SER A 92 -10.11 12.92 2.55
CA SER A 92 -9.38 13.84 3.43
C SER A 92 -7.94 13.40 3.71
N SER A 93 -7.68 12.09 3.74
CA SER A 93 -6.37 11.52 4.08
C SER A 93 -5.60 10.95 2.88
N SER A 94 -6.15 11.03 1.67
CA SER A 94 -5.49 10.55 0.44
C SER A 94 -5.84 11.45 -0.74
N ASN A 95 -4.99 11.47 -1.77
CA ASN A 95 -5.22 12.25 -2.98
C ASN A 95 -6.15 11.50 -3.94
N VAL A 96 -7.40 11.27 -3.50
CA VAL A 96 -8.47 10.66 -4.29
C VAL A 96 -9.76 11.45 -4.11
N SER A 97 -10.65 11.39 -5.09
CA SER A 97 -12.01 11.93 -5.00
C SER A 97 -13.01 10.79 -5.18
N PHE A 98 -14.26 11.02 -4.81
CA PHE A 98 -15.37 10.21 -5.28
C PHE A 98 -16.25 11.04 -6.22
N GLY A 99 -17.06 10.36 -7.03
CA GLY A 99 -18.21 10.92 -7.74
C GLY A 99 -19.49 10.44 -7.06
N HIS A 100 -20.21 9.54 -7.71
CA HIS A 100 -21.36 8.87 -7.12
C HIS A 100 -20.96 7.91 -6.00
N CYS A 101 -21.76 7.90 -4.93
CA CYS A 101 -21.59 7.00 -3.80
C CYS A 101 -22.94 6.43 -3.36
N PHE A 102 -23.05 5.12 -3.17
CA PHE A 102 -24.32 4.46 -2.86
C PHE A 102 -24.25 3.80 -1.48
N SER A 103 -25.17 4.18 -0.59
CA SER A 103 -25.29 3.55 0.72
C SER A 103 -25.70 2.07 0.59
N SER A 104 -25.40 1.27 1.61
CA SER A 104 -25.72 -0.17 1.61
C SER A 104 -27.19 -0.47 1.33
N VAL A 105 -28.11 0.41 1.77
CA VAL A 105 -29.55 0.25 1.55
C VAL A 105 -29.92 0.37 0.07
N MET A 106 -29.24 1.24 -0.67
CA MET A 106 -29.51 1.45 -2.10
C MET A 106 -28.90 0.36 -2.98
N LEU A 107 -27.81 -0.28 -2.53
CA LEU A 107 -27.10 -1.29 -3.31
C LEU A 107 -27.94 -2.52 -3.65
N GLU A 108 -28.96 -2.87 -2.87
CA GLU A 108 -29.85 -4.00 -3.21
C GLU A 108 -30.55 -3.78 -4.56
N ARG A 109 -30.83 -2.51 -4.90
CA ARG A 109 -31.50 -2.08 -6.13
C ARG A 109 -30.55 -1.72 -7.27
N MET A 110 -29.25 -1.67 -7.01
CA MET A 110 -28.24 -1.36 -8.03
C MET A 110 -28.11 -2.52 -9.01
N ASP A 111 -28.28 -2.26 -10.29
CA ASP A 111 -28.00 -3.20 -11.38
C ASP A 111 -26.81 -2.74 -12.24
N GLU A 112 -26.61 -3.40 -13.37
CA GLU A 112 -25.51 -3.13 -14.29
C GLU A 112 -25.61 -1.72 -14.89
N ASP A 113 -26.81 -1.29 -15.28
CA ASP A 113 -27.05 -0.01 -15.92
C ASP A 113 -26.79 1.14 -14.93
N VAL A 114 -27.31 1.02 -13.71
CA VAL A 114 -27.09 2.01 -12.64
C VAL A 114 -25.61 2.14 -12.30
N LEU A 115 -24.88 1.02 -12.18
CA LEU A 115 -23.45 1.07 -11.89
C LEU A 115 -22.65 1.65 -13.07
N GLY A 116 -23.01 1.28 -14.30
CA GLY A 116 -22.38 1.81 -15.52
C GLY A 116 -22.57 3.33 -15.64
N GLU A 117 -23.80 3.82 -15.48
CA GLU A 117 -24.09 5.25 -15.45
C GLU A 117 -23.33 5.98 -14.35
N ALA A 118 -23.25 5.39 -13.15
CA ALA A 118 -22.52 5.98 -12.04
C ALA A 118 -21.03 6.14 -12.36
N VAL A 119 -20.41 5.12 -12.96
CA VAL A 119 -19.00 5.16 -13.37
C VAL A 119 -18.79 6.21 -14.46
N GLU A 120 -19.63 6.23 -15.49
CA GLU A 120 -19.53 7.15 -16.61
C GLU A 120 -19.72 8.61 -16.17
N LYS A 121 -20.82 8.92 -15.47
CA LYS A 121 -21.14 10.27 -14.98
C LYS A 121 -20.12 10.79 -13.98
N SER A 122 -19.53 9.89 -13.18
CA SER A 122 -18.45 10.25 -12.26
C SER A 122 -17.10 10.44 -12.95
N LYS A 123 -16.94 9.95 -14.19
CA LYS A 123 -15.64 9.72 -14.83
C LYS A 123 -14.70 8.94 -13.91
N ALA A 124 -15.22 7.86 -13.32
CA ALA A 124 -14.51 7.12 -12.29
C ALA A 124 -13.43 6.21 -12.89
N ASP A 125 -12.27 6.19 -12.25
CA ASP A 125 -11.15 5.30 -12.55
C ASP A 125 -11.25 3.96 -11.80
N PHE A 126 -11.97 3.94 -10.67
CA PHE A 126 -12.12 2.74 -9.84
C PHE A 126 -13.47 2.67 -9.11
N ILE A 127 -13.78 1.48 -8.59
CA ILE A 127 -14.89 1.23 -7.68
C ILE A 127 -14.32 0.92 -6.29
N TYR A 128 -14.78 1.62 -5.27
CA TYR A 128 -14.47 1.32 -3.87
C TYR A 128 -15.66 0.62 -3.23
N VAL A 129 -15.40 -0.48 -2.50
CA VAL A 129 -16.45 -1.18 -1.74
C VAL A 129 -16.09 -1.20 -0.27
N ASP A 130 -16.94 -0.59 0.59
CA ASP A 130 -16.86 -0.76 2.03
C ASP A 130 -17.33 -2.17 2.40
N ARG A 131 -16.39 -3.11 2.36
CA ARG A 131 -16.67 -4.53 2.60
C ARG A 131 -17.28 -4.81 3.97
N LYS A 132 -17.14 -3.92 4.95
CA LYS A 132 -17.70 -4.12 6.30
C LYS A 132 -19.19 -3.81 6.36
N SER A 133 -19.70 -3.03 5.41
CA SER A 133 -21.11 -2.61 5.34
C SER A 133 -21.88 -3.26 4.21
N VAL A 134 -21.23 -4.03 3.33
CA VAL A 134 -21.85 -4.74 2.20
C VAL A 134 -21.79 -6.26 2.40
N SER A 135 -22.94 -6.92 2.23
CA SER A 135 -23.08 -8.37 2.42
C SER A 135 -22.23 -9.18 1.41
N PRO A 136 -21.78 -10.41 1.75
CA PRO A 136 -20.99 -11.23 0.84
C PRO A 136 -21.66 -11.49 -0.52
N SER A 137 -22.97 -11.72 -0.56
CA SER A 137 -23.72 -11.96 -1.79
C SER A 137 -23.74 -10.72 -2.69
N LEU A 138 -23.98 -9.55 -2.11
CA LEU A 138 -23.99 -8.29 -2.85
C LEU A 138 -22.59 -7.91 -3.34
N ARG A 139 -21.55 -8.15 -2.55
CA ARG A 139 -20.15 -7.98 -3.01
C ARG A 139 -19.85 -8.87 -4.21
N LYS A 140 -20.27 -10.13 -4.19
CA LYS A 140 -20.07 -11.05 -5.31
C LYS A 140 -20.77 -10.54 -6.58
N ARG A 141 -22.01 -10.06 -6.46
CA ARG A 141 -22.74 -9.45 -7.58
C ARG A 141 -22.01 -8.21 -8.13
N ILE A 142 -21.55 -7.32 -7.26
CA ILE A 142 -20.77 -6.13 -7.68
C ILE A 142 -19.47 -6.57 -8.38
N GLU A 143 -18.76 -7.57 -7.86
CA GLU A 143 -17.56 -8.14 -8.48
C GLU A 143 -17.86 -8.74 -9.86
N GLU A 144 -18.99 -9.44 -10.03
CA GLU A 144 -19.42 -10.00 -11.33
C GLU A 144 -19.70 -8.89 -12.35
N ILE A 145 -20.42 -7.83 -11.97
CA ILE A 145 -20.70 -6.69 -12.84
C ILE A 145 -19.39 -5.96 -13.21
N ALA A 146 -18.55 -5.66 -12.21
CA ALA A 146 -17.28 -4.98 -12.44
C ALA A 146 -16.37 -5.77 -13.40
N ASN A 147 -16.26 -7.09 -13.21
CA ASN A 147 -15.47 -7.95 -14.11
C ASN A 147 -16.05 -7.97 -15.54
N LYS A 148 -17.37 -7.98 -15.69
CA LYS A 148 -18.04 -7.97 -17.00
C LYS A 148 -17.71 -6.71 -17.80
N PHE A 149 -17.63 -5.55 -17.15
CA PHE A 149 -17.37 -4.25 -17.78
C PHE A 149 -15.93 -3.77 -17.67
N GLY A 150 -15.03 -4.54 -17.05
CA GLY A 150 -13.62 -4.20 -16.89
C GLY A 150 -13.35 -3.11 -15.85
N TYR A 151 -14.23 -2.92 -14.87
CA TYR A 151 -14.03 -1.96 -13.80
C TYR A 151 -13.09 -2.50 -12.71
N THR A 152 -12.13 -1.67 -12.30
CA THR A 152 -11.19 -2.00 -11.22
C THR A 152 -11.84 -1.78 -9.85
N ILE A 153 -11.99 -2.85 -9.06
CA ILE A 153 -12.42 -2.75 -7.66
C ILE A 153 -11.21 -2.62 -6.74
N LEU A 154 -11.18 -1.56 -5.93
CA LEU A 154 -10.13 -1.28 -4.96
C LEU A 154 -10.65 -1.42 -3.51
N ARG A 155 -9.79 -1.92 -2.62
CA ARG A 155 -10.03 -1.89 -1.17
C ARG A 155 -9.44 -0.61 -0.59
N GLU A 156 -9.78 -0.31 0.66
CA GLU A 156 -9.32 0.92 1.33
C GLU A 156 -7.80 1.17 1.20
N LYS A 157 -6.99 0.15 1.49
CA LYS A 157 -5.53 0.20 1.36
C LYS A 157 -5.04 0.43 -0.08
N ASP A 158 -5.78 -0.09 -1.05
CA ASP A 158 -5.47 0.06 -2.48
C ASP A 158 -5.84 1.46 -2.96
N VAL A 159 -6.97 2.03 -2.48
CA VAL A 159 -7.35 3.43 -2.71
C VAL A 159 -6.30 4.39 -2.15
N ARG A 160 -5.76 4.10 -0.94
CA ARG A 160 -4.65 4.89 -0.37
C ARG A 160 -3.39 4.82 -1.23
N ALA A 161 -3.04 3.63 -1.72
CA ALA A 161 -1.92 3.45 -2.64
C ALA A 161 -2.13 4.22 -3.96
N VAL A 162 -3.32 4.17 -4.54
CA VAL A 162 -3.71 4.96 -5.72
C VAL A 162 -3.63 6.46 -5.44
N GLY A 163 -3.97 6.91 -4.24
CA GLY A 163 -3.80 8.30 -3.84
C GLY A 163 -2.34 8.76 -3.79
N VAL A 164 -1.38 7.84 -3.73
CA VAL A 164 0.05 8.14 -3.77
C VAL A 164 0.62 7.97 -5.18
N LEU A 165 0.30 6.86 -5.85
CA LEU A 165 0.87 6.46 -7.14
C LEU A 165 0.13 7.03 -8.36
N GLY A 166 -1.14 7.42 -8.21
CA GLY A 166 -2.05 7.51 -9.35
C GLY A 166 -2.48 6.12 -9.84
N MET A 167 -3.42 6.09 -10.80
CA MET A 167 -4.02 4.84 -11.28
C MET A 167 -3.08 4.03 -12.16
N ASP A 168 -2.42 4.66 -13.14
CA ASP A 168 -1.59 3.96 -14.12
C ASP A 168 -0.43 3.23 -13.45
N ASP A 169 0.29 3.91 -12.57
CA ASP A 169 1.43 3.33 -11.88
C ASP A 169 1.00 2.31 -10.82
N TYR A 170 -0.13 2.52 -10.14
CA TYR A 170 -0.72 1.49 -9.28
C TYR A 170 -1.06 0.22 -10.06
N LEU A 171 -1.68 0.33 -11.24
CA LEU A 171 -2.05 -0.83 -12.06
C LEU A 171 -0.82 -1.60 -12.54
N LYS A 172 0.24 -0.89 -12.99
CA LYS A 172 1.52 -1.51 -13.35
C LYS A 172 2.11 -2.30 -12.17
N LEU A 173 2.25 -1.68 -11.00
CA LEU A 173 2.85 -2.31 -9.83
C LEU A 173 1.98 -3.45 -9.27
N SER A 174 0.66 -3.26 -9.23
CA SER A 174 -0.27 -4.25 -8.67
C SER A 174 -0.42 -5.50 -9.54
N SER A 175 -0.08 -5.42 -10.83
CA SER A 175 0.01 -6.59 -11.71
C SER A 175 1.08 -7.60 -11.26
N LEU A 176 2.12 -7.14 -10.56
CA LEU A 176 3.23 -7.96 -10.08
C LEU A 176 2.94 -8.58 -8.69
N GLY A 177 2.10 -7.91 -7.89
CA GLY A 177 1.77 -8.35 -6.54
C GLY A 177 1.05 -7.30 -5.72
N LYS A 178 0.95 -7.51 -4.41
CA LYS A 178 0.31 -6.57 -3.48
C LYS A 178 1.23 -5.39 -3.23
N VAL A 179 0.85 -4.22 -3.74
CA VAL A 179 1.54 -2.95 -3.50
C VAL A 179 1.45 -2.59 -2.02
N ARG A 180 2.61 -2.25 -1.42
CA ARG A 180 2.74 -1.77 -0.04
C ARG A 180 3.41 -0.41 -0.04
N ILE A 181 2.74 0.55 0.59
CA ILE A 181 3.17 1.93 0.76
C ILE A 181 2.88 2.29 2.21
N ASP A 182 3.90 2.76 2.92
CA ASP A 182 3.71 3.38 4.22
C ASP A 182 3.47 4.89 4.07
N THR A 183 2.85 5.48 5.08
CA THR A 183 2.55 6.91 5.22
C THR A 183 3.79 7.82 5.11
N GLY A 184 4.99 7.27 5.30
CA GLY A 184 6.27 7.96 5.08
C GLY A 184 6.66 8.14 3.61
N VAL A 185 6.03 7.41 2.67
CA VAL A 185 6.14 7.68 1.23
C VAL A 185 5.33 8.95 0.99
N GLN A 186 5.97 10.10 1.16
CA GLN A 186 5.35 11.38 0.82
C GLN A 186 5.04 11.35 -0.67
N GLY A 187 3.74 11.28 -1.00
CA GLY A 187 3.27 11.60 -2.33
C GLY A 187 3.62 13.05 -2.58
N HIS A 188 4.80 13.30 -3.13
CA HIS A 188 5.10 14.59 -3.74
C HIS A 188 4.03 14.83 -4.81
N GLU A 189 3.45 16.03 -4.79
CA GLU A 189 2.28 16.39 -5.60
C GLU A 189 2.43 15.90 -7.05
N SER A 190 1.75 14.81 -7.43
CA SER A 190 1.56 14.16 -8.76
C SER A 190 2.46 14.54 -9.97
N HIS A 191 3.67 15.04 -9.75
CA HIS A 191 4.55 15.66 -10.74
C HIS A 191 5.94 15.02 -10.71
N ASP A 192 6.31 14.37 -9.61
CA ASP A 192 7.53 13.57 -9.56
C ASP A 192 7.25 12.21 -10.19
N SER A 193 8.05 11.83 -11.18
CA SER A 193 7.94 10.55 -11.87
C SER A 193 8.25 9.41 -10.91
N LEU A 194 7.41 8.38 -10.87
CA LEU A 194 7.69 7.15 -10.14
C LEU A 194 9.04 6.57 -10.59
N LEU A 195 9.92 6.32 -9.63
CA LEU A 195 11.20 5.66 -9.82
C LEU A 195 11.15 4.26 -9.22
N VAL A 196 11.50 3.27 -10.03
CA VAL A 196 11.48 1.85 -9.64
C VAL A 196 12.89 1.31 -9.63
N VAL A 197 13.21 0.53 -8.62
CA VAL A 197 14.53 -0.05 -8.41
C VAL A 197 14.41 -1.57 -8.37
N GLU A 198 15.17 -2.24 -9.22
CA GLU A 198 15.37 -3.68 -9.20
C GLU A 198 16.58 -4.02 -8.32
N MET A 199 16.32 -4.87 -7.34
CA MET A 199 17.31 -5.38 -6.38
C MET A 199 18.01 -6.62 -6.94
N PRO A 200 19.25 -6.91 -6.51
CA PRO A 200 19.97 -8.11 -6.97
C PRO A 200 19.23 -9.38 -6.55
N GLY A 201 18.59 -10.07 -7.51
CA GLY A 201 17.61 -11.13 -7.26
C GLY A 201 18.08 -12.23 -6.30
N ASP A 202 19.22 -12.87 -6.56
CA ASP A 202 19.72 -13.98 -5.73
C ASP A 202 20.02 -13.54 -4.29
N LEU A 203 20.59 -12.35 -4.13
CA LEU A 203 20.90 -11.79 -2.82
C LEU A 203 19.62 -11.36 -2.10
N TRP A 204 18.69 -10.73 -2.83
CA TRP A 204 17.42 -10.28 -2.29
C TRP A 204 16.60 -11.46 -1.79
N ASP A 205 16.47 -12.53 -2.58
CA ASP A 205 15.76 -13.75 -2.18
C ASP A 205 16.39 -14.40 -0.95
N TYR A 206 17.71 -14.40 -0.90
CA TYR A 206 18.45 -14.89 0.25
C TYR A 206 18.16 -14.07 1.52
N LEU A 207 18.12 -12.74 1.42
CA LEU A 207 17.84 -11.84 2.54
C LEU A 207 16.35 -11.86 2.93
N ASP A 208 15.41 -11.83 1.99
CA ASP A 208 13.96 -11.92 2.24
C ASP A 208 13.64 -13.21 2.99
N ARG A 209 14.19 -14.34 2.55
CA ARG A 209 13.91 -15.64 3.19
C ARG A 209 14.30 -15.68 4.68
N ARG A 210 15.27 -14.86 5.11
CA ARG A 210 15.88 -14.95 6.45
C ARG A 210 15.59 -13.74 7.34
N TYR A 211 15.48 -12.57 6.73
CA TYR A 211 15.44 -11.27 7.40
C TYR A 211 14.30 -10.39 6.88
N ARG A 212 13.23 -10.98 6.31
CA ARG A 212 12.05 -10.28 5.78
C ARG A 212 11.56 -9.12 6.63
N ASN A 213 11.39 -9.35 7.94
CA ASN A 213 10.86 -8.33 8.84
C ASN A 213 11.80 -7.14 8.96
N SER A 214 13.11 -7.37 8.96
CA SER A 214 14.12 -6.31 8.97
C SER A 214 14.17 -5.57 7.63
N LEU A 215 14.07 -6.29 6.51
CA LEU A 215 13.94 -5.67 5.17
C LEU A 215 12.70 -4.79 5.10
N ARG A 216 11.52 -5.33 5.44
CA ARG A 216 10.26 -4.57 5.47
C ARG A 216 10.41 -3.29 6.29
N LYS A 217 10.89 -3.43 7.52
CA LYS A 217 11.05 -2.30 8.44
C LYS A 217 11.97 -1.24 7.85
N LEU A 218 13.12 -1.62 7.30
CA LEU A 218 14.05 -0.67 6.69
C LEU A 218 13.45 0.00 5.44
N ILE A 219 12.74 -0.73 4.58
CA ILE A 219 12.05 -0.14 3.43
C ILE A 219 11.05 0.94 3.90
N GLU A 220 10.23 0.63 4.91
CA GLU A 220 9.24 1.54 5.48
C GLU A 220 9.91 2.76 6.15
N GLU A 221 10.99 2.56 6.91
CA GLU A 221 11.76 3.65 7.56
C GLU A 221 12.43 4.60 6.55
N HIS A 222 12.79 4.11 5.36
CA HIS A 222 13.32 4.95 4.28
C HIS A 222 12.22 5.64 3.46
N GLY A 223 10.95 5.43 3.80
CA GLY A 223 9.81 6.01 3.09
C GLY A 223 9.70 5.49 1.66
N LEU A 224 9.96 4.20 1.45
CA LEU A 224 9.88 3.54 0.15
C LEU A 224 8.71 2.56 0.09
N GLY A 225 8.19 2.34 -1.12
CA GLY A 225 7.19 1.33 -1.39
C GLY A 225 7.80 0.03 -1.90
N TYR A 226 7.09 -1.08 -1.70
CA TYR A 226 7.52 -2.41 -2.13
C TYR A 226 6.33 -3.25 -2.59
N ILE A 227 6.63 -4.38 -3.25
CA ILE A 227 5.62 -5.31 -3.74
C ILE A 227 5.74 -6.63 -2.99
N GLU A 228 4.64 -7.09 -2.40
CA GLU A 228 4.54 -8.42 -1.80
C GLU A 228 3.89 -9.40 -2.77
N SER A 229 4.55 -10.52 -3.01
CA SER A 229 3.96 -11.64 -3.74
C SER A 229 2.84 -12.32 -2.93
N GLY A 230 2.10 -13.22 -3.58
CA GLY A 230 0.95 -13.92 -2.98
C GLY A 230 1.28 -14.71 -1.69
N ASN A 231 2.51 -15.22 -1.57
CA ASN A 231 3.01 -15.97 -0.42
C ASN A 231 3.63 -15.07 0.68
N GLY A 232 3.66 -13.75 0.47
CA GLY A 232 4.18 -12.77 1.41
C GLY A 232 5.68 -12.49 1.31
N ASN A 233 6.40 -13.03 0.31
CA ASN A 233 7.77 -12.62 0.01
C ASN A 233 7.78 -11.20 -0.56
N ILE A 234 8.77 -10.40 -0.17
CA ILE A 234 9.00 -9.08 -0.76
C ILE A 234 9.71 -9.31 -2.10
N LEU A 235 9.11 -8.91 -3.21
CA LEU A 235 9.75 -8.98 -4.53
C LEU A 235 11.01 -8.09 -4.56
N PRO A 236 12.00 -8.38 -5.42
CA PRO A 236 13.20 -7.56 -5.60
C PRO A 236 12.91 -6.24 -6.32
N ILE A 237 11.79 -5.59 -5.99
CA ILE A 237 11.30 -4.36 -6.60
C ILE A 237 10.90 -3.41 -5.46
N ILE A 238 11.61 -2.29 -5.39
CA ILE A 238 11.35 -1.17 -4.48
C ILE A 238 11.07 0.06 -5.32
N PHE A 239 10.23 0.99 -4.84
CA PHE A 239 9.91 2.20 -5.58
C PHE A 239 9.76 3.43 -4.67
N GLY A 240 9.93 4.60 -5.26
CA GLY A 240 9.78 5.90 -4.62
C GLY A 240 9.66 7.03 -5.64
N PHE A 241 9.56 8.26 -5.17
CA PHE A 241 9.41 9.46 -6.03
C PHE A 241 10.66 10.34 -6.06
N ASP A 242 11.61 10.08 -5.17
CA ASP A 242 12.82 10.87 -5.00
C ASP A 242 14.02 10.18 -5.67
N GLU A 243 14.91 10.96 -6.28
CA GLU A 243 16.11 10.47 -6.99
C GLU A 243 17.06 9.68 -6.07
N SER A 244 16.98 9.89 -4.75
CA SER A 244 17.72 9.10 -3.76
C SER A 244 17.25 7.64 -3.62
N VAL A 245 16.20 7.21 -4.35
CA VAL A 245 15.66 5.84 -4.27
C VAL A 245 16.74 4.76 -4.44
N VAL A 246 17.73 4.98 -5.31
CA VAL A 246 18.82 4.03 -5.55
C VAL A 246 19.78 3.98 -4.36
N GLU A 247 20.09 5.13 -3.76
CA GLU A 247 20.94 5.23 -2.58
C GLU A 247 20.27 4.55 -1.38
N LYS A 248 19.01 4.90 -1.11
CA LYS A 248 18.20 4.27 -0.05
C LYS A 248 18.07 2.75 -0.24
N ALA A 249 17.88 2.29 -1.47
CA ALA A 249 17.82 0.85 -1.78
C ALA A 249 19.15 0.13 -1.48
N LYS A 250 20.28 0.75 -1.80
CA LYS A 250 21.61 0.23 -1.43
C LYS A 250 21.81 0.24 0.09
N ASP A 251 21.40 1.30 0.76
CA ASP A 251 21.50 1.39 2.23
C ASP A 251 20.70 0.29 2.91
N ILE A 252 19.47 0.02 2.45
CA ILE A 252 18.66 -1.11 2.95
C ILE A 252 19.42 -2.43 2.79
N LEU A 253 19.97 -2.68 1.60
CA LEU A 253 20.71 -3.89 1.30
C LEU A 253 21.91 -4.08 2.24
N PHE A 254 22.76 -3.05 2.37
CA PHE A 254 23.97 -3.12 3.18
C PHE A 254 23.69 -3.09 4.68
N ASN A 255 22.64 -2.41 5.13
CA ASN A 255 22.23 -2.41 6.53
C ASN A 255 21.76 -3.79 6.97
N VAL A 256 20.98 -4.51 6.16
CA VAL A 256 20.61 -5.90 6.48
C VAL A 256 21.84 -6.81 6.45
N LEU A 257 22.67 -6.72 5.42
CA LEU A 257 23.89 -7.52 5.33
C LEU A 257 24.80 -7.34 6.53
N SER A 258 25.21 -6.10 6.84
CA SER A 258 26.11 -5.79 7.96
C SER A 258 25.52 -6.12 9.33
N SER A 259 24.19 -6.11 9.47
CA SER A 259 23.54 -6.47 10.73
C SER A 259 23.51 -7.96 11.00
N TYR A 260 23.53 -8.81 9.96
CA TYR A 260 23.20 -10.22 10.10
C TYR A 260 24.20 -11.20 9.45
N GLU A 261 25.11 -10.72 8.62
CA GLU A 261 26.02 -11.54 7.84
C GLU A 261 27.47 -11.07 7.96
N GLU A 262 28.38 -12.04 7.96
CA GLU A 262 29.79 -11.78 7.72
C GLU A 262 30.04 -11.86 6.21
N TYR A 263 30.48 -10.76 5.60
CA TYR A 263 30.71 -10.69 4.16
C TYR A 263 31.96 -9.87 3.83
N GLU A 264 32.54 -10.17 2.67
CA GLU A 264 33.67 -9.42 2.10
C GLU A 264 33.39 -9.09 0.63
N PHE A 265 33.93 -7.96 0.14
CA PHE A 265 33.86 -7.62 -1.27
C PHE A 265 34.86 -8.46 -2.06
N HIS A 266 34.37 -9.21 -3.04
CA HIS A 266 35.21 -9.87 -4.04
C HIS A 266 35.55 -8.90 -5.19
N SER A 267 34.59 -8.05 -5.54
CA SER A 267 34.73 -6.98 -6.53
C SER A 267 33.78 -5.81 -6.20
N PRO A 268 33.80 -4.68 -6.94
CA PRO A 268 32.86 -3.59 -6.71
C PRO A 268 31.38 -3.96 -6.87
N SER A 269 31.06 -5.06 -7.55
CA SER A 269 29.69 -5.52 -7.83
C SER A 269 29.38 -6.91 -7.26
N GLU A 270 30.29 -7.50 -6.48
CA GLU A 270 30.12 -8.85 -5.93
C GLU A 270 30.67 -8.96 -4.52
N ILE A 271 29.89 -9.59 -3.64
CA ILE A 271 30.28 -9.93 -2.28
C ILE A 271 30.31 -11.44 -2.09
N ILE A 272 31.10 -11.90 -1.12
CA ILE A 272 31.08 -13.28 -0.63
C ILE A 272 30.56 -13.24 0.79
N VAL A 273 29.42 -13.89 1.03
CA VAL A 273 28.87 -14.10 2.37
C VAL A 273 29.40 -15.42 2.92
N ARG A 274 30.02 -15.37 4.10
CA ARG A 274 30.59 -16.54 4.79
C ARG A 274 29.66 -17.00 5.89
N ARG A 275 29.40 -18.30 5.93
CA ARG A 275 28.51 -18.92 6.91
C ARG A 275 29.06 -20.20 7.46
N ARG A 276 28.60 -20.53 8.67
CA ARG A 276 28.78 -21.85 9.25
C ARG A 276 27.54 -22.69 8.98
N LYS A 277 27.74 -23.83 8.32
CA LYS A 277 26.70 -24.82 8.05
C LYS A 277 27.08 -26.13 8.72
N ILE A 278 26.10 -26.85 9.23
CA ILE A 278 26.35 -28.17 9.81
C ILE A 278 26.63 -29.14 8.67
N ASN A 279 27.76 -29.82 8.74
CA ASN A 279 28.06 -30.95 7.89
C ASN A 279 27.49 -32.22 8.55
N MET A 280 26.35 -32.68 8.03
CA MET A 280 25.66 -33.87 8.56
C MET A 280 26.52 -35.14 8.45
N GLN A 281 27.34 -35.27 7.40
CA GLN A 281 28.25 -36.41 7.26
C GLN A 281 29.34 -36.42 8.34
N LYS A 282 29.88 -35.24 8.70
CA LYS A 282 30.81 -35.12 9.84
C LYS A 282 30.13 -35.46 11.14
N ALA A 283 28.90 -34.97 11.37
CA ALA A 283 28.13 -35.27 12.57
C ALA A 283 27.87 -36.79 12.71
N GLU A 284 27.47 -37.46 11.63
CA GLU A 284 27.27 -38.92 11.59
C GLU A 284 28.58 -39.68 11.81
N SER A 285 29.69 -39.24 11.19
CA SER A 285 31.00 -39.88 11.36
C SER A 285 31.54 -39.78 12.80
N LEU A 286 31.07 -38.80 13.56
CA LEU A 286 31.39 -38.60 14.97
C LEU A 286 30.40 -39.31 15.91
N GLY A 287 29.47 -40.11 15.38
CA GLY A 287 28.52 -40.91 16.16
C GLY A 287 27.40 -40.11 16.81
N LEU A 288 27.13 -38.88 16.37
CA LEU A 288 26.17 -38.00 17.03
C LEU A 288 24.72 -38.43 16.77
N SER A 289 23.98 -38.70 17.83
CA SER A 289 22.52 -38.83 17.77
C SER A 289 21.84 -37.47 17.56
N GLY A 290 20.59 -37.46 17.11
CA GLY A 290 19.81 -36.22 16.92
C GLY A 290 19.56 -35.42 18.21
N ALA A 291 19.69 -36.04 19.39
CA ALA A 291 19.62 -35.33 20.68
C ALA A 291 20.95 -34.64 21.02
N GLU A 292 22.07 -35.32 20.76
CA GLU A 292 23.43 -34.81 20.95
C GLU A 292 23.75 -33.66 19.99
N LEU A 293 23.38 -33.79 18.72
CA LEU A 293 23.52 -32.72 17.73
C LEU A 293 22.77 -31.46 18.18
N ARG A 294 21.59 -31.60 18.80
CA ARG A 294 20.82 -30.46 19.33
C ARG A 294 21.47 -29.79 20.55
N LYS A 295 22.18 -30.53 21.40
CA LYS A 295 22.98 -29.96 22.50
C LYS A 295 24.20 -29.23 21.96
N LEU A 296 24.89 -29.87 21.01
CA LEU A 296 26.04 -29.28 20.33
C LEU A 296 25.67 -27.96 19.62
N LEU A 297 24.48 -27.90 19.01
CA LEU A 297 23.94 -26.70 18.38
C LEU A 297 23.65 -25.54 19.33
N LYS A 298 23.51 -25.80 20.64
CA LYS A 298 23.36 -24.79 21.68
C LYS A 298 24.71 -24.29 22.22
N GLY A 299 25.82 -24.75 21.65
CA GLY A 299 27.17 -24.43 22.10
C GLY A 299 27.70 -25.35 23.21
N GLU A 300 26.98 -26.41 23.55
CA GLU A 300 27.43 -27.38 24.56
C GLU A 300 28.52 -28.29 23.96
N VAL A 301 29.56 -28.55 24.74
CA VAL A 301 30.51 -29.63 24.43
C VAL A 301 29.88 -30.94 24.89
N ILE A 302 29.84 -31.91 24.00
CA ILE A 302 29.30 -33.25 24.29
C ILE A 302 30.43 -34.27 24.28
N GLU A 303 30.29 -35.31 25.08
CA GLU A 303 31.24 -36.42 25.12
C GLU A 303 30.59 -37.64 24.48
N VAL A 304 31.21 -38.16 23.42
CA VAL A 304 30.79 -39.38 22.73
C VAL A 304 31.99 -40.31 22.67
N ASP A 305 31.83 -41.54 23.16
CA ASP A 305 32.88 -42.55 23.25
C ASP A 305 34.19 -42.06 23.92
N GLY A 306 34.06 -41.23 24.97
CA GLY A 306 35.21 -40.68 25.71
C GLY A 306 35.97 -39.57 24.99
N LYS A 307 35.43 -39.04 23.88
CA LYS A 307 35.99 -37.88 23.16
C LYS A 307 35.07 -36.67 23.30
N ALA A 308 35.64 -35.55 23.70
CA ALA A 308 34.95 -34.26 23.71
C ALA A 308 34.77 -33.75 22.27
N ILE A 309 33.52 -33.68 21.82
CA ILE A 309 33.12 -33.12 20.54
C ILE A 309 32.66 -31.67 20.77
N LYS A 310 33.32 -30.75 20.06
CA LYS A 310 33.00 -29.32 20.09
C LYS A 310 32.09 -28.95 18.91
N PRO A 311 31.28 -27.89 19.03
CA PRO A 311 30.45 -27.39 17.92
C PRO A 311 31.24 -27.22 16.62
N GLU A 312 32.44 -26.68 16.71
CA GLU A 312 33.32 -26.40 15.56
C GLU A 312 33.67 -27.65 14.73
N MET A 313 33.59 -28.85 15.31
CA MET A 313 33.97 -30.11 14.66
C MET A 313 32.93 -30.60 13.66
N VAL A 314 31.68 -30.14 13.76
CA VAL A 314 30.60 -30.50 12.82
C VAL A 314 30.25 -29.36 11.87
N TYR A 315 30.72 -28.14 12.11
CA TYR A 315 30.51 -27.03 11.20
C TYR A 315 31.51 -27.05 10.04
N GLU A 316 31.05 -26.59 8.88
CA GLU A 316 31.88 -26.22 7.73
C GLU A 316 31.59 -24.78 7.33
N SER A 317 32.60 -24.12 6.78
CA SER A 317 32.43 -22.80 6.17
C SER A 317 31.82 -22.95 4.78
N GLU A 318 30.63 -22.42 4.59
CA GLU A 318 29.99 -22.23 3.28
C GLU A 318 30.23 -20.78 2.85
N SER A 319 30.67 -20.59 1.61
CA SER A 319 30.84 -19.26 1.01
C SER A 319 29.88 -19.15 -0.16
N ILE A 320 29.07 -18.10 -0.17
CA ILE A 320 28.07 -17.86 -1.21
C ILE A 320 28.39 -16.51 -1.84
N ALA A 321 28.63 -16.50 -3.14
CA ALA A 321 28.86 -15.28 -3.90
C ALA A 321 27.52 -14.67 -4.33
N PHE A 322 27.41 -13.35 -4.22
CA PHE A 322 26.23 -12.59 -4.58
C PHE A 322 26.61 -11.34 -5.35
N ASN A 323 25.92 -11.10 -6.47
CA ASN A 323 25.91 -9.79 -7.11
C ASN A 323 25.18 -8.78 -6.21
N ILE A 324 25.64 -7.52 -6.20
CA ILE A 324 25.06 -6.42 -5.39
C ILE A 324 24.58 -5.23 -6.25
N GLU A 325 24.49 -5.41 -7.56
CA GLU A 325 24.06 -4.36 -8.49
C GLU A 325 22.58 -4.05 -8.29
N VAL A 326 22.30 -2.77 -8.07
CA VAL A 326 20.96 -2.21 -7.93
C VAL A 326 20.68 -1.38 -9.17
N LYS A 327 19.57 -1.66 -9.87
CA LYS A 327 19.25 -1.07 -11.17
C LYS A 327 18.03 -0.16 -11.09
N LEU A 328 18.16 1.04 -11.62
CA LEU A 328 17.02 1.95 -11.77
C LEU A 328 16.26 1.63 -13.06
N ILE A 329 14.99 1.29 -12.93
CA ILE A 329 14.05 1.07 -14.03
C ILE A 329 13.19 2.33 -14.16
N LYS A 330 13.42 3.11 -15.21
CA LYS A 330 12.59 4.28 -15.53
C LYS A 330 11.43 3.86 -16.43
N GLY A 331 10.22 3.78 -15.88
CA GLY A 331 8.98 3.66 -16.66
C GLY A 331 8.73 2.33 -17.41
N GLU A 332 9.67 1.40 -17.41
CA GLU A 332 9.57 0.09 -18.09
C GLU A 332 9.48 -1.05 -17.08
N LEU A 333 8.42 -1.08 -16.28
CA LEU A 333 8.00 -2.32 -15.63
C LEU A 333 7.34 -3.18 -16.72
N VAL A 334 8.11 -4.08 -17.35
CA VAL A 334 7.63 -5.02 -18.37
C VAL A 334 6.97 -6.23 -17.73
#